data_AF-A0A967GR96-F1
#
_entry.id   AF-A0A967GR96-F1
#
_cell.length_a   1.000
_cell.length_b   1.000
_cell.length_c   1.000
_cell.angle_alpha   90.00
_cell.angle_beta   90.00
_cell.angle_gamma   90.00
#
_symmetry.space_group_name_H-M   'P 1'
#
loop_
_entity.id
_entity.type
_entity.pdbx_description
1 polymer ?
#
loop_
_entity_poly.entity_id
_entity_poly.type
_entity_poly.pdbx_seq_one_letter_code
_entity_poly.pdbx_strand_id
1 'polypeptide(L)'
;HENDHGKGNHKMITGRKRMEGISYPEIGAVVAKGLDDGKVGLPGHIKISPGGSGGRSSDSAYLGPKYASMSIGGDKPLANSARPGELTDEAARMRDEFRCMLNDRFALRRRTAETDA
;
A
#
# COMPACT_ATOMS: atom_id res chain seq x y z
N HIS A 1 -10.88 -2.32 31.70
CA HIS A 1 -10.43 -3.50 30.94
C HIS A 1 -9.84 -2.98 29.62
N GLU A 2 -8.51 -2.90 29.56
CA GLU A 2 -7.72 -2.15 28.56
C GLU A 2 -7.10 -3.07 27.47
N ASN A 3 -7.66 -4.27 27.25
CA ASN A 3 -7.15 -5.27 26.29
C ASN A 3 -8.02 -5.39 25.03
N ASP A 4 -8.53 -4.26 24.53
CA ASP A 4 -9.29 -4.23 23.28
C ASP A 4 -8.37 -3.92 22.11
N HIS A 5 -7.78 -4.98 21.55
CA HIS A 5 -6.94 -4.91 20.36
C HIS A 5 -7.65 -4.23 19.17
N GLY A 6 -8.99 -4.33 19.09
CA GLY A 6 -9.78 -3.69 18.04
C GLY A 6 -9.81 -2.17 18.14
N LYS A 7 -9.94 -1.63 19.36
CA LYS A 7 -9.85 -0.18 19.60
C LYS A 7 -8.45 0.37 19.32
N GLY A 8 -7.42 -0.38 19.71
CA GLY A 8 -6.03 -0.06 19.40
C GLY A 8 -5.81 0.02 17.88
N ASN A 9 -6.19 -1.04 17.16
CA ASN A 9 -6.09 -1.10 15.71
C ASN A 9 -6.83 0.07 15.03
N HIS A 10 -8.07 0.34 15.43
CA HIS A 10 -8.85 1.46 14.88
C HIS A 10 -8.15 2.81 15.07
N LYS A 11 -7.58 3.05 16.26
CA LYS A 11 -6.84 4.28 16.54
C LYS A 11 -5.56 4.37 15.72
N MET A 12 -4.86 3.26 15.49
CA MET A 12 -3.64 3.24 14.68
C MET A 12 -3.94 3.59 13.22
N ILE A 13 -4.99 3.02 12.63
CA ILE A 13 -5.28 3.21 11.20
C ILE A 13 -6.04 4.49 10.89
N THR A 14 -6.84 5.04 11.83
CA THR A 14 -7.61 6.28 11.61
C THR A 14 -7.05 7.51 12.33
N GLY A 15 -6.13 7.31 13.29
CA GLY A 15 -5.67 8.36 14.21
C GLY A 15 -6.73 8.81 15.24
N ARG A 16 -7.94 8.22 15.23
CA ARG A 16 -9.10 8.67 16.02
C ARG A 16 -9.53 7.61 17.02
N LYS A 17 -10.11 8.05 18.14
CA LYS A 17 -10.80 7.13 19.06
C LYS A 17 -12.09 6.68 18.38
N ARG A 18 -12.42 5.39 18.49
CA ARG A 18 -13.69 4.86 18.01
C ARG A 18 -14.84 5.55 18.76
N MET A 19 -15.77 6.15 18.03
CA MET A 19 -17.00 6.75 18.56
C MET A 19 -18.19 6.11 17.85
N GLU A 20 -19.30 5.95 18.57
CA GLU A 20 -20.53 5.43 17.99
C GLU A 20 -21.13 6.44 17.01
N GLY A 21 -21.70 5.95 15.90
CA GLY A 21 -22.34 6.79 14.88
C GLY A 21 -21.41 7.56 13.95
N ILE A 22 -20.08 7.51 14.15
CA ILE A 22 -19.12 8.20 13.27
C ILE A 22 -18.09 7.21 12.73
N SER A 23 -18.00 7.16 11.40
CA SER A 23 -16.92 6.46 10.68
C SER A 23 -15.85 7.45 10.25
N TYR A 24 -14.60 7.17 10.61
CA TYR A 24 -13.44 7.92 10.15
C TYR A 24 -12.73 7.18 9.02
N PRO A 25 -12.22 7.91 8.00
CA PRO A 25 -11.40 7.28 6.98
C PRO A 25 -10.09 6.74 7.57
N GLU A 26 -9.63 5.61 7.06
CA GLU A 26 -8.26 5.15 7.31
C GLU A 26 -7.24 6.13 6.71
N ILE A 27 -6.05 6.20 7.29
CA ILE A 27 -4.97 7.09 6.87
C ILE A 27 -4.63 6.90 5.39
N GLY A 28 -4.67 5.68 4.87
CA GLY A 28 -4.42 5.41 3.45
C GLY A 28 -5.47 6.04 2.53
N ALA A 29 -6.74 6.11 2.94
CA ALA A 29 -7.78 6.79 2.17
C ALA A 29 -7.60 8.33 2.20
N VAL A 30 -7.15 8.87 3.33
CA VAL A 30 -6.84 10.31 3.47
C VAL A 30 -5.65 10.68 2.57
N VAL A 31 -4.58 9.89 2.59
CA VAL A 31 -3.41 10.09 1.73
C VAL A 31 -3.79 9.95 0.26
N ALA A 32 -4.57 8.92 -0.10
CA ALA A 32 -5.04 8.71 -1.47
C ALA A 32 -5.83 9.91 -2.00
N LYS A 33 -6.66 10.54 -1.17
CA LYS A 33 -7.38 11.77 -1.54
C LYS A 33 -6.44 12.98 -1.64
N GLY A 34 -5.48 13.10 -0.73
CA GLY A 34 -4.53 14.22 -0.73
C GLY A 34 -3.59 14.24 -1.94
N LEU A 35 -3.28 13.07 -2.50
CA LEU A 35 -2.37 12.89 -3.64
C LEU A 35 -3.09 12.73 -5.00
N ASP A 36 -4.42 12.78 -5.02
CA ASP A 36 -5.23 12.59 -6.22
C ASP A 36 -5.16 13.82 -7.13
N ASP A 37 -4.52 13.67 -8.29
CA ASP A 37 -4.41 14.70 -9.33
C ASP A 37 -5.51 14.59 -10.40
N GLY A 38 -6.45 13.65 -10.24
CA GLY A 38 -7.53 13.38 -11.18
C GLY A 38 -7.12 12.64 -12.46
N LYS A 39 -5.82 12.37 -12.67
CA LYS A 39 -5.31 11.72 -13.90
C LYS A 39 -5.15 10.22 -13.72
N VAL A 40 -4.96 9.76 -12.48
CA VAL A 40 -4.74 8.34 -12.17
C VAL A 40 -6.08 7.63 -11.94
N GLY A 41 -6.43 6.72 -12.84
CA GLY A 41 -7.62 5.85 -12.73
C GLY A 41 -7.43 4.63 -11.83
N LEU A 42 -6.23 4.43 -11.28
CA LEU A 42 -5.92 3.31 -10.39
C LEU A 42 -6.25 3.68 -8.93
N PRO A 43 -6.62 2.71 -8.08
CA PRO A 43 -6.90 3.00 -6.68
C PRO A 43 -5.67 3.47 -5.92
N GLY A 44 -5.79 4.60 -5.22
CA GLY A 44 -4.71 5.22 -4.46
C GLY A 44 -4.46 4.62 -3.07
N HIS A 45 -5.26 3.63 -2.65
CA HIS A 45 -5.15 2.98 -1.35
C HIS A 45 -5.17 1.45 -1.53
N ILE A 46 -4.06 0.78 -1.25
CA ILE A 46 -3.93 -0.68 -1.32
C ILE A 46 -3.65 -1.22 0.07
N LYS A 47 -4.43 -2.21 0.49
CA LYS A 47 -4.30 -2.89 1.78
C LYS A 47 -3.88 -4.33 1.55
N ILE A 48 -2.82 -4.77 2.21
CA ILE A 48 -2.36 -6.15 2.14
C ILE A 48 -2.67 -6.79 3.50
N SER A 49 -3.41 -7.89 3.50
CA SER A 49 -3.77 -8.59 4.73
C SER A 49 -3.52 -10.09 4.58
N PRO A 50 -2.82 -10.71 5.55
CA PRO A 50 -2.75 -12.17 5.63
C PRO A 50 -4.17 -12.75 5.72
N GLY A 51 -4.47 -13.76 4.92
CA GLY A 51 -5.72 -14.53 4.93
C GLY A 51 -6.90 -13.84 4.26
N GLY A 52 -6.72 -12.64 3.69
CA GLY A 52 -7.82 -11.88 3.09
C GLY A 52 -8.27 -12.44 1.74
N SER A 53 -9.57 -12.39 1.45
CA SER A 53 -10.04 -12.40 0.06
C SER A 53 -9.84 -11.01 -0.53
N GLY A 54 -9.39 -10.93 -1.79
CA GLY A 54 -9.24 -9.64 -2.47
C GLY A 54 -10.59 -8.94 -2.62
N GLY A 55 -10.64 -7.61 -2.53
CA GLY A 55 -11.90 -6.87 -2.64
C GLY A 55 -11.81 -5.40 -2.24
N ARG A 56 -12.91 -4.66 -2.41
CA ARG A 56 -13.01 -3.25 -1.97
C ARG A 56 -13.45 -3.17 -0.52
N SER A 57 -12.80 -2.33 0.26
CA SER A 57 -13.09 -2.10 1.68
C SER A 57 -14.03 -0.91 1.90
N SER A 58 -14.60 -0.79 3.10
CA SER A 58 -15.42 0.35 3.54
C SER A 58 -14.63 1.29 4.47
N ASP A 59 -13.37 1.56 4.14
CA ASP A 59 -12.43 2.33 4.96
C ASP A 59 -12.24 3.79 4.51
N SER A 60 -12.91 4.21 3.44
CA SER A 60 -12.92 5.61 2.99
C SER A 60 -13.90 6.49 3.75
N ALA A 61 -14.84 5.90 4.49
CA ALA A 61 -15.92 6.60 5.18
C ALA A 61 -16.57 7.67 4.26
N TYR A 62 -16.65 8.90 4.73
CA TYR A 62 -17.23 10.04 4.02
C TYR A 62 -16.38 10.58 2.85
N LEU A 63 -15.21 10.01 2.55
CA LEU A 63 -14.41 10.38 1.37
C LEU A 63 -14.98 9.79 0.07
N GLY A 64 -15.84 8.78 0.18
CA GLY A 64 -16.50 8.15 -0.96
C GLY A 64 -15.71 6.98 -1.57
N PRO A 65 -16.37 6.15 -2.40
CA PRO A 65 -15.85 4.86 -2.85
C PRO A 65 -14.57 4.98 -3.70
N LYS A 66 -14.30 6.14 -4.31
CA LYS A 66 -13.06 6.39 -5.07
C LYS A 66 -11.79 6.14 -4.23
N TYR A 67 -11.84 6.43 -2.92
CA TYR A 67 -10.70 6.33 -2.02
C TYR A 67 -10.74 5.10 -1.10
N ALA A 68 -11.72 4.22 -1.31
CA ALA A 68 -11.79 2.94 -0.60
C ALA A 68 -10.58 2.07 -0.95
N SER A 69 -10.02 1.36 0.03
CA SER A 69 -8.90 0.47 -0.25
C SER A 69 -9.33 -0.68 -1.15
N MET A 70 -8.37 -1.12 -1.97
CA MET A 70 -8.38 -2.46 -2.49
C MET A 70 -7.54 -3.35 -1.58
N SER A 71 -8.20 -4.34 -0.99
CA SER A 71 -7.56 -5.40 -0.25
C SER A 71 -7.00 -6.43 -1.23
N ILE A 72 -5.74 -6.82 -1.02
CA ILE A 72 -5.08 -7.95 -1.67
C ILE A 72 -4.82 -9.00 -0.59
N GLY A 73 -5.32 -10.21 -0.82
CA GLY A 73 -5.04 -11.37 0.01
C GLY A 73 -3.60 -11.83 -0.14
N GLY A 74 -2.91 -12.10 0.97
CA GLY A 74 -1.49 -12.41 0.96
C GLY A 74 -1.10 -13.56 1.88
N ASP A 75 -1.40 -14.79 1.48
CA ASP A 75 -0.82 -16.01 2.11
C ASP A 75 0.19 -16.67 1.19
N LYS A 76 -0.01 -16.49 -0.12
CA LYS A 76 0.83 -17.05 -1.16
C LYS A 76 1.70 -15.92 -1.69
N PRO A 77 3.01 -16.17 -1.87
CA PRO A 77 3.86 -15.27 -2.63
C PRO A 77 3.21 -14.97 -3.99
N LEU A 78 3.48 -13.79 -4.54
CA LEU A 78 3.03 -13.44 -5.87
C LEU A 78 3.44 -14.55 -6.86
N ALA A 79 2.59 -14.84 -7.84
CA ALA A 79 2.96 -15.80 -8.88
C ALA A 79 4.32 -15.40 -9.49
N ASN A 80 5.20 -16.38 -9.64
CA ASN A 80 6.57 -16.20 -10.17
C ASN A 80 7.54 -15.40 -9.27
N SER A 81 7.26 -15.24 -7.96
CA SER A 81 8.22 -14.61 -7.04
C SER A 81 9.30 -15.55 -6.53
N ALA A 82 9.10 -16.88 -6.63
CA ALA A 82 10.14 -17.85 -6.32
C ALA A 82 11.25 -17.78 -7.37
N ARG A 83 12.50 -17.98 -6.93
CA ARG A 83 13.62 -18.08 -7.86
C ARG A 83 13.41 -19.30 -8.79
N PRO A 84 13.53 -19.14 -10.12
CA PRO A 84 13.54 -20.27 -11.04
C PRO A 84 14.63 -21.28 -10.65
N GLY A 85 14.33 -22.58 -10.68
CA GLY A 85 15.29 -23.62 -10.26
C GLY A 85 16.57 -23.65 -11.10
N GLU A 86 16.51 -23.13 -12.33
CA GLU A 86 17.65 -23.03 -13.26
C GLU A 86 18.63 -21.91 -12.88
N LEU A 87 18.24 -20.97 -12.00
CA LEU A 87 19.07 -19.84 -11.63
C LEU A 87 19.91 -20.16 -10.39
N THR A 88 21.23 -20.17 -10.53
CA THR A 88 22.16 -20.39 -9.42
C THR A 88 22.04 -19.27 -8.36
N ASP A 89 22.55 -19.53 -7.15
CA ASP A 89 22.62 -18.51 -6.08
C ASP A 89 23.41 -17.29 -6.53
N GLU A 90 24.51 -17.51 -7.24
CA GLU A 90 25.37 -16.44 -7.73
C GLU A 90 24.67 -15.59 -8.80
N ALA A 91 24.07 -16.23 -9.81
CA ALA A 91 23.35 -15.51 -10.86
C ALA A 91 22.15 -14.74 -10.31
N ALA A 92 21.49 -15.25 -9.26
CA ALA A 92 20.41 -14.56 -8.58
C ALA A 92 20.89 -13.30 -7.84
N ARG A 93 22.06 -13.36 -7.18
CA ARG A 93 22.68 -12.19 -6.52
C ARG A 93 23.06 -11.12 -7.53
N MET A 94 23.76 -11.48 -8.60
CA MET A 94 24.17 -10.53 -9.64
C MET A 94 22.96 -9.82 -10.28
N ARG A 95 21.86 -10.56 -10.50
CA ARG A 95 20.61 -9.99 -11.01
C ARG A 95 19.99 -8.98 -10.03
N ASP A 96 20.01 -9.27 -8.74
CA ASP A 96 19.48 -8.35 -7.73
C ASP A 96 20.34 -7.10 -7.58
N GLU A 97 21.66 -7.25 -7.58
CA GLU A 97 22.60 -6.12 -7.59
C GLU A 97 22.37 -5.20 -8.80
N PHE A 98 22.21 -5.78 -9.99
CA PHE A 98 21.89 -5.02 -11.20
C PHE A 98 20.54 -4.29 -11.08
N ARG A 99 19.51 -4.95 -10.52
CA ARG A 99 18.20 -4.33 -10.27
C ARG A 99 18.31 -3.16 -9.29
N CYS A 100 19.07 -3.29 -8.21
CA CYS A 100 19.32 -2.23 -7.24
C CYS A 100 20.04 -1.03 -7.89
N MET A 101 21.09 -1.29 -8.67
CA MET A 101 21.81 -0.25 -9.42
C MET A 101 20.88 0.54 -10.37
N LEU A 102 19.98 -0.15 -11.09
CA LEU A 102 19.01 0.50 -11.97
C LEU A 102 17.99 1.35 -11.19
N ASN A 103 17.51 0.85 -10.05
CA ASN A 103 16.61 1.59 -9.17
C ASN A 103 17.27 2.86 -8.62
N ASP A 104 18.51 2.76 -8.15
CA ASP A 104 19.27 3.91 -7.64
C ASP A 104 19.45 4.97 -8.73
N ARG A 105 19.81 4.55 -9.95
CA ARG A 105 19.91 5.44 -11.11
C ARG A 105 18.58 6.10 -11.45
N PHE A 106 17.47 5.36 -11.41
CA PHE A 106 16.15 5.90 -11.66
C PHE A 106 15.72 6.92 -10.59
N ALA A 107 15.93 6.61 -9.31
CA ALA A 107 15.63 7.50 -8.20
C ALA A 107 16.43 8.80 -8.25
N LEU A 108 17.72 8.73 -8.65
CA LEU A 108 18.56 9.91 -8.88
C LEU A 108 18.02 10.82 -9.99
N ARG A 109 17.51 10.25 -11.09
CA ARG A 109 16.93 11.03 -12.20
C ARG A 109 15.60 11.70 -11.88
N ARG A 110 14.86 11.21 -10.88
CA ARG A 110 13.60 11.85 -10.46
C ARG A 110 13.82 13.11 -9.62
N ARG A 111 14.99 13.24 -8.98
CA ARG A 111 15.38 14.47 -8.25
C ARG A 111 15.58 15.68 -9.16
N THR A 112 15.83 15.49 -10.45
CA THR A 112 15.98 16.58 -11.43
C THR A 112 14.66 16.97 -12.10
N ALA A 113 13.52 16.37 -11.71
CA ALA A 113 12.20 16.69 -12.24
C ALA A 113 11.38 17.63 -11.32
N GLU A 114 11.92 18.02 -10.16
CA GLU A 114 11.34 19.03 -9.26
C GLU A 114 12.20 20.30 -9.25
N THR A 115 12.26 21.02 -10.37
CA THR A 115 12.65 22.45 -10.42
C THR A 115 12.00 23.10 -11.65
N ASP A 116 10.70 23.41 -11.53
CA ASP A 116 10.05 24.62 -12.05
C ASP A 116 8.54 24.53 -11.78
N ALA A 117 8.09 25.10 -10.66
CA ALA A 117 6.72 25.53 -10.37
C ALA A 117 6.73 26.55 -9.23
#